data_AF-A0A554S850-F1
#
_entry.id   AF-A0A554S850-F1
#
_cell.length_a   1.000
_cell.length_b   1.000
_cell.length_c   1.000
_cell.angle_alpha   90.00
_cell.angle_beta   90.00
_cell.angle_gamma   90.00
#
_symmetry.space_group_name_H-M   'P 1'
#
loop_
_entity.id
_entity.type
_entity.pdbx_description
1 polymer ?
#
loop_
_entity_poly.entity_id
_entity_poly.type
_entity_poly.pdbx_seq_one_letter_code
_entity_poly.pdbx_strand_id
1 'polypeptide(L)'
;MVLAWFGLWYLTPGLLSDGAGRLVTDDAALSTLFEIVLALMLAIGLVLSHRGYSRELFARSRTCWFYALPIATVIALPFHYGLELPVTLYLFWMTVSVLWQDYLTFGLLQKYLAERLTTSRALIVSAVIFWAGHAIFLPDAFAPAQGLPSLAILALGLVLASLRIWLTTLHVILALHLTFYFVFA
;
A
#
# COMPACT_ATOMS: atom_id res chain seq x y z
N MET A 1 8.76 -3.60 16.09
CA MET A 1 8.54 -3.77 14.62
C MET A 1 7.06 -3.65 14.27
N VAL A 2 6.20 -4.58 14.68
CA VAL A 2 4.76 -4.54 14.33
C VAL A 2 4.06 -3.26 14.80
N LEU A 3 4.33 -2.78 16.02
CA LEU A 3 3.80 -1.50 16.51
C LEU A 3 4.27 -0.31 15.67
N ALA A 4 5.55 -0.27 15.31
CA ALA A 4 6.09 0.76 14.43
C ALA A 4 5.47 0.68 13.02
N TRP A 5 5.22 -0.53 12.52
CA TRP A 5 4.50 -0.75 11.27
C TRP A 5 3.09 -0.17 11.34
N PHE A 6 2.32 -0.43 12.41
CA PHE A 6 0.98 0.16 12.58
C PHE A 6 1.02 1.69 12.64
N GLY A 7 2.00 2.26 13.34
CA GLY A 7 2.19 3.72 13.39
C GLY A 7 2.53 4.33 12.01
N LEU A 8 3.34 3.64 11.20
CA LEU A 8 3.64 4.07 9.83
C LEU A 8 2.45 3.83 8.89
N TRP A 9 1.70 2.75 9.08
CA TRP A 9 0.55 2.40 8.25
C TRP A 9 -0.63 3.35 8.49
N TYR A 10 -0.80 3.86 9.72
CA TYR A 10 -1.73 4.96 10.04
C TYR A 10 -1.49 6.21 9.17
N LEU A 11 -0.25 6.45 8.75
CA LEU A 11 0.13 7.57 7.88
C LEU A 11 -0.05 7.26 6.38
N THR A 12 -0.79 6.20 6.04
CA THR A 12 -1.20 5.95 4.65
C THR A 12 -2.10 7.11 4.20
N PRO A 13 -1.74 7.83 3.11
CA PRO A 13 -2.53 8.96 2.67
C PRO A 13 -3.98 8.57 2.38
N GLY A 14 -4.92 9.41 2.82
CA GLY A 14 -6.36 9.26 2.67
C GLY A 14 -6.97 7.98 3.25
N LEU A 15 -6.24 7.29 4.14
CA LEU A 15 -6.76 6.12 4.84
C LEU A 15 -7.88 6.49 5.83
N LEU A 16 -7.75 7.64 6.49
CA LEU A 16 -8.65 8.10 7.53
C LEU A 16 -9.33 9.40 7.12
N SER A 17 -10.61 9.55 7.47
CA SER A 17 -11.35 10.79 7.26
C SER A 17 -10.76 11.96 8.07
N ASP A 18 -10.12 11.66 9.21
CA ASP A 18 -9.43 12.56 10.13
C ASP A 18 -7.90 12.32 10.16
N GLY A 19 -7.31 12.00 9.01
CA GLY A 19 -5.88 11.73 8.84
C GLY A 19 -4.95 12.90 9.18
N ALA A 20 -3.64 12.66 9.09
CA ALA A 20 -2.60 13.62 9.49
C ALA A 20 -2.70 14.99 8.76
N GLY A 21 -3.27 15.03 7.56
CA GLY A 21 -3.50 16.28 6.83
C GLY A 21 -4.53 17.19 7.49
N ARG A 22 -5.52 16.62 8.19
CA ARG A 22 -6.56 17.36 8.92
C ARG A 22 -6.03 18.12 10.13
N LEU A 23 -4.84 17.74 10.62
CA LEU A 23 -4.14 18.52 11.66
C LEU A 23 -3.58 19.84 11.13
N VAL A 24 -3.48 19.99 9.81
CA VAL A 24 -2.89 21.15 9.14
C VAL A 24 -3.96 22.00 8.46
N THR A 25 -5.00 21.39 7.89
CA THR A 25 -6.01 22.10 7.11
C THR A 25 -7.34 21.35 7.00
N ASP A 26 -8.43 22.10 6.90
CA ASP A 26 -9.78 21.58 6.63
C ASP A 26 -10.08 21.42 5.12
N ASP A 27 -9.23 21.95 4.24
CA ASP A 27 -9.37 21.76 2.80
C ASP A 27 -8.97 20.32 2.42
N ALA A 28 -9.88 19.58 1.80
CA ALA A 28 -9.66 18.17 1.49
C ALA A 28 -8.48 17.95 0.53
N ALA A 29 -8.33 18.81 -0.49
CA ALA A 29 -7.28 18.66 -1.48
C ALA A 29 -5.89 18.97 -0.88
N LEU A 30 -5.79 20.02 -0.07
CA LEU A 30 -4.55 20.36 0.65
C LEU A 30 -4.21 19.33 1.72
N SER A 31 -5.21 18.80 2.43
CA SER A 31 -5.05 17.71 3.41
C SER A 31 -4.44 16.47 2.74
N THR A 32 -5.04 16.00 1.63
CA THR A 32 -4.54 14.85 0.87
C THR A 32 -3.14 15.12 0.31
N LEU A 33 -2.88 16.31 -0.23
CA LEU A 33 -1.56 16.68 -0.73
C LEU A 33 -0.50 16.63 0.38
N PHE A 34 -0.81 17.14 1.57
CA PHE A 34 0.09 17.09 2.71
C PHE A 34 0.43 15.65 3.10
N GLU A 35 -0.57 14.76 3.19
CA GLU A 35 -0.36 13.35 3.51
C GLU A 35 0.50 12.64 2.47
N ILE A 36 0.26 12.90 1.17
CA ILE A 36 1.10 12.40 0.07
C ILE A 36 2.56 12.81 0.27
N VAL A 37 2.81 14.11 0.52
CA VAL A 37 4.17 14.64 0.71
C VAL A 37 4.82 14.01 1.94
N LEU A 38 4.09 13.90 3.05
CA LEU A 38 4.58 13.27 4.28
C LEU A 38 4.96 11.81 4.04
N ALA A 39 4.09 11.02 3.43
CA ALA A 39 4.36 9.61 3.11
C ALA A 39 5.57 9.46 2.17
N LEU A 40 5.71 10.32 1.16
CA LEU A 40 6.89 10.33 0.28
C LEU A 40 8.18 10.66 1.03
N MET A 41 8.17 11.69 1.89
CA MET A 41 9.33 12.04 2.70
C MET A 41 9.77 10.90 3.61
N LEU A 42 8.80 10.24 4.26
CA LEU A 42 9.08 9.07 5.09
C LEU A 42 9.55 7.88 4.26
N ALA A 43 9.00 7.67 3.07
CA ALA A 43 9.41 6.59 2.17
C ALA A 43 10.86 6.77 1.74
N ILE A 44 11.26 8.01 1.41
CA ILE A 44 12.65 8.36 1.13
C ILE A 44 13.52 8.07 2.35
N GLY A 45 13.13 8.53 3.55
CA GLY A 45 13.87 8.25 4.78
C GLY A 45 14.04 6.75 5.05
N LEU A 46 13.00 5.96 4.82
CA LEU A 46 13.03 4.50 4.95
C LEU A 46 13.92 3.85 3.90
N VAL A 47 13.87 4.28 2.65
CA VAL A 47 14.75 3.79 1.57
C VAL A 47 16.21 4.12 1.88
N LEU A 48 16.50 5.31 2.41
CA LEU A 48 17.86 5.72 2.76
C LEU A 48 18.41 4.97 3.98
N SER A 49 17.56 4.61 4.95
CA SER A 49 17.96 3.83 6.13
C SER A 49 18.02 2.32 5.86
N HIS A 50 17.23 1.81 4.91
CA HIS A 50 17.14 0.38 4.58
C HIS A 50 17.64 0.05 3.17
N ARG A 51 18.64 0.81 2.68
CA ARG A 51 19.13 0.73 1.29
C ARG A 51 19.40 -0.70 0.81
N GLY A 52 19.93 -1.57 1.66
CA GLY A 52 20.17 -2.97 1.32
C GLY A 52 18.89 -3.70 0.92
N TYR A 53 17.84 -3.59 1.74
CA TYR A 53 16.54 -4.18 1.44
C TYR A 53 15.87 -3.48 0.25
N SER A 54 15.86 -2.15 0.20
CA SER A 54 15.22 -1.41 -0.89
C SER A 54 15.85 -1.69 -2.25
N ARG A 55 17.18 -1.89 -2.31
CA ARG A 55 17.87 -2.29 -3.55
C ARG A 55 17.43 -3.66 -4.06
N GLU A 56 17.16 -4.62 -3.17
CA GLU A 56 16.60 -5.92 -3.55
C GLU A 56 15.15 -5.77 -4.03
N LEU A 57 14.34 -5.04 -3.27
CA LEU A 57 12.91 -4.85 -3.54
C LEU A 57 12.62 -4.18 -4.89
N PHE A 58 13.51 -3.28 -5.31
CA PHE A 58 13.41 -2.54 -6.57
C PHE A 58 14.57 -2.85 -7.52
N ALA A 59 15.16 -4.04 -7.42
CA ALA A 59 16.19 -4.47 -8.33
C ALA A 59 15.66 -4.52 -9.77
N ARG A 60 16.42 -3.95 -10.71
CA ARG A 60 16.04 -3.92 -12.13
C ARG A 60 15.77 -5.35 -12.63
N SER A 61 14.56 -5.57 -13.12
CA SER A 61 14.13 -6.86 -13.64
C SER A 61 13.26 -6.68 -14.89
N ARG A 62 12.95 -7.79 -15.58
CA ARG A 62 11.95 -7.78 -16.66
C ARG A 62 10.53 -7.53 -16.15
N THR A 63 10.28 -7.70 -14.85
CA THR A 63 8.94 -7.49 -14.29
C THR A 63 8.56 -6.01 -14.20
N CYS A 64 9.50 -5.08 -14.37
CA CYS A 64 9.19 -3.66 -14.52
C CYS A 64 8.24 -3.36 -15.69
N TRP A 65 8.19 -4.21 -16.72
CA TRP A 65 7.25 -4.04 -17.84
C TRP A 65 5.78 -4.11 -17.40
N PHE A 66 5.48 -4.72 -16.25
CA PHE A 66 4.12 -4.75 -15.71
C PHE A 66 3.61 -3.36 -15.31
N TYR A 67 4.47 -2.35 -15.13
CA TYR A 67 4.01 -0.97 -14.92
C TYR A 67 3.29 -0.37 -16.14
N ALA A 68 3.39 -0.99 -17.32
CA ALA A 68 2.54 -0.61 -18.45
C ALA A 68 1.04 -0.81 -18.16
N LEU A 69 0.68 -1.78 -17.30
CA LEU A 69 -0.71 -2.04 -16.91
C LEU A 69 -1.35 -0.86 -16.17
N PRO A 70 -0.82 -0.40 -15.00
CA PRO A 70 -1.41 0.74 -14.33
C PRO A 70 -1.37 2.00 -15.20
N ILE A 71 -0.31 2.22 -15.99
CA ILE A 71 -0.25 3.37 -16.91
C ILE A 71 -1.41 3.34 -17.92
N ALA A 72 -1.71 2.18 -18.49
CA ALA A 72 -2.83 2.02 -19.42
C ALA A 72 -4.18 2.24 -18.72
N THR A 73 -4.33 1.76 -17.48
CA THR A 73 -5.60 1.89 -16.75
C THR A 73 -5.83 3.28 -16.16
N VAL A 74 -4.83 4.15 -16.08
CA VAL A 74 -5.04 5.59 -15.75
C VAL A 74 -6.04 6.25 -16.69
N ILE A 75 -6.20 5.77 -17.93
CA ILE A 75 -7.19 6.31 -18.87
C ILE A 75 -8.62 6.06 -18.38
N ALA A 76 -8.87 5.01 -17.60
CA ALA A 76 -10.20 4.69 -17.08
C ALA A 76 -10.64 5.61 -15.92
N LEU A 77 -9.69 6.21 -15.20
CA LEU A 77 -9.93 7.00 -13.99
C LEU A 77 -10.97 8.13 -14.14
N PRO A 78 -10.90 8.99 -15.18
CA PRO A 78 -11.88 10.07 -15.35
C PRO A 78 -13.30 9.59 -15.66
N PHE A 79 -13.46 8.34 -16.12
CA PHE A 79 -14.74 7.79 -16.57
C PHE A 79 -15.42 6.92 -15.52
N HIS A 80 -14.66 6.41 -14.54
CA HIS A 80 -15.19 5.48 -13.54
C HIS A 80 -15.59 6.16 -12.23
N TYR A 81 -14.94 7.29 -11.90
CA TYR A 81 -15.09 7.94 -10.61
C TYR A 81 -15.72 9.32 -10.76
N GLY A 82 -16.77 9.58 -9.97
CA GLY A 82 -17.26 10.94 -9.71
C GLY A 82 -16.29 11.67 -8.80
N LEU A 83 -15.07 11.93 -9.30
CA LEU A 83 -13.94 12.39 -8.50
C LEU A 83 -14.23 13.73 -7.84
N GLU A 84 -14.26 13.74 -6.51
CA GLU A 84 -14.37 14.96 -5.70
C GLU A 84 -13.07 15.77 -5.71
N LEU A 85 -11.94 15.09 -5.96
CA LEU A 85 -10.61 15.68 -6.07
C LEU A 85 -10.17 15.78 -7.54
N PRO A 86 -9.26 16.71 -7.87
CA PRO A 86 -8.65 16.75 -9.20
C PRO A 86 -8.03 15.39 -9.57
N VAL A 87 -8.26 14.92 -10.80
CA VAL A 87 -7.80 13.61 -11.28
C VAL A 87 -6.31 13.38 -11.02
N THR A 88 -5.51 14.42 -11.20
CA THR A 88 -4.06 14.39 -10.96
C THR A 88 -3.73 14.14 -9.49
N LEU A 89 -4.40 14.84 -8.58
CA LEU A 89 -4.22 14.63 -7.14
C LEU A 89 -4.65 13.22 -6.73
N TYR A 90 -5.78 12.74 -7.23
CA TYR A 90 -6.26 11.38 -6.99
C TYR A 90 -5.24 10.33 -7.50
N LEU A 91 -4.71 10.51 -8.71
CA LEU A 91 -3.68 9.63 -9.25
C LEU A 91 -2.44 9.53 -8.32
N PHE A 92 -1.92 10.67 -7.88
CA PHE A 92 -0.78 10.70 -6.96
C PHE A 92 -1.12 10.09 -5.60
N TRP A 93 -2.29 10.42 -5.06
CA TRP A 93 -2.80 9.86 -3.82
C TRP A 93 -2.78 8.34 -3.84
N MET A 94 -3.48 7.74 -4.79
CA MET A 94 -3.57 6.28 -4.93
C MET A 94 -2.20 5.65 -5.15
N THR A 95 -1.37 6.28 -6.00
CA THR A 95 -0.04 5.77 -6.30
C THR A 95 0.84 5.70 -5.06
N VAL A 96 0.85 6.78 -4.27
CA VAL A 96 1.67 6.86 -3.05
C VAL A 96 1.10 5.96 -1.96
N SER A 97 -0.22 5.89 -1.78
CA SER A 97 -0.84 5.01 -0.79
C SER A 97 -0.56 3.53 -1.07
N VAL A 98 -0.66 3.08 -2.33
CA VAL A 98 -0.33 1.70 -2.70
C VAL A 98 1.16 1.42 -2.54
N LEU A 99 2.02 2.32 -3.03
CA LEU A 99 3.48 2.19 -2.85
C LEU A 99 3.84 2.06 -1.36
N TRP A 100 3.27 2.93 -0.53
CA TRP A 100 3.50 2.99 0.91
C TRP A 100 3.11 1.67 1.58
N GLN A 101 1.87 1.21 1.36
CA GLN A 101 1.36 -0.02 1.96
C GLN A 101 2.17 -1.25 1.53
N ASP A 102 2.47 -1.39 0.23
CA ASP A 102 3.22 -2.54 -0.28
C ASP A 102 4.67 -2.53 0.19
N TYR A 103 5.31 -1.36 0.17
CA TYR A 103 6.70 -1.22 0.63
C TYR A 103 6.84 -1.49 2.13
N LEU A 104 5.93 -0.98 2.96
CA LEU A 104 5.97 -1.25 4.39
C LEU A 104 5.69 -2.71 4.72
N THR A 105 4.70 -3.31 4.06
CA THR A 105 4.16 -4.63 4.42
C THR A 105 4.93 -5.77 3.75
N PHE A 106 4.87 -5.84 2.43
CA PHE A 106 5.48 -6.91 1.66
C PHE A 106 6.96 -6.62 1.35
N GLY A 107 7.39 -5.37 1.50
CA GLY A 107 8.79 -4.99 1.48
C GLY A 107 9.48 -5.22 2.82
N LEU A 108 9.37 -4.24 3.72
CA LEU A 108 10.16 -4.17 4.95
C LEU A 108 9.69 -5.17 6.01
N LEU A 109 8.41 -5.15 6.38
CA LEU A 109 7.87 -6.02 7.43
C LEU A 109 8.09 -7.50 7.10
N GLN A 110 7.72 -7.93 5.89
CA GLN A 110 7.92 -9.32 5.47
C GLN A 110 9.40 -9.72 5.46
N LYS A 111 10.32 -8.83 5.05
CA LYS A 111 11.76 -9.09 5.11
C LYS A 111 12.23 -9.30 6.55
N TYR A 112 11.87 -8.41 7.46
CA TYR A 112 12.24 -8.55 8.87
C TYR A 112 11.62 -9.76 9.56
N LEU A 113 10.39 -10.13 9.19
CA LEU A 113 9.77 -11.36 9.67
C LEU A 113 10.53 -12.59 9.18
N ALA A 114 10.96 -12.61 7.91
CA ALA A 114 11.71 -13.71 7.32
C ALA A 114 13.11 -13.90 7.92
N GLU A 115 13.69 -12.88 8.55
CA GLU A 115 14.96 -13.00 9.30
C GLU A 115 14.81 -13.78 10.62
N ARG A 116 13.58 -13.91 11.14
CA ARG A 116 13.30 -14.51 12.45
C ARG A 116 12.36 -15.70 12.40
N LEU A 117 11.62 -15.86 11.31
CA LEU A 117 10.61 -16.86 11.10
C LEU A 117 10.92 -17.67 9.85
N THR A 118 10.32 -18.87 9.73
CA THR A 118 10.33 -19.60 8.47
C THR A 118 9.59 -18.82 7.39
N THR A 119 9.95 -19.02 6.12
CA THR A 119 9.32 -18.35 4.96
C THR A 119 7.80 -18.42 5.00
N SER A 120 7.22 -19.59 5.30
CA SER A 120 5.76 -19.77 5.38
C SER A 120 5.13 -18.99 6.54
N ARG A 121 5.81 -18.92 7.69
CA ARG A 121 5.33 -18.12 8.84
C ARG A 121 5.41 -16.63 8.54
N ALA A 122 6.50 -16.17 7.93
CA ALA A 122 6.64 -14.77 7.53
C ALA A 122 5.55 -14.35 6.53
N LEU A 123 5.21 -15.21 5.55
CA LEU A 123 4.08 -15.01 4.63
C LEU A 123 2.76 -14.84 5.39
N ILE A 124 2.40 -15.82 6.22
CA ILE A 124 1.11 -15.83 6.94
C ILE A 124 1.01 -14.62 7.86
N VAL A 125 2.07 -14.33 8.63
CA VAL A 125 2.08 -13.21 9.57
C VAL A 125 2.00 -11.86 8.83
N SER A 126 2.67 -11.72 7.68
CA SER A 126 2.56 -10.49 6.87
C SER A 126 1.14 -10.26 6.36
N ALA A 127 0.49 -11.32 5.86
CA ALA A 127 -0.90 -11.24 5.39
C ALA A 127 -1.89 -10.92 6.52
N VAL A 128 -1.72 -11.53 7.69
CA VAL A 128 -2.55 -11.25 8.87
C VAL A 128 -2.35 -9.82 9.37
N ILE A 129 -1.12 -9.32 9.40
CA ILE A 129 -0.84 -7.93 9.81
C ILE A 129 -1.42 -6.93 8.79
N PHE A 130 -1.30 -7.21 7.49
CA PHE A 130 -1.91 -6.41 6.43
C PHE A 130 -3.44 -6.31 6.61
N TRP A 131 -4.09 -7.45 6.82
CA TRP A 131 -5.51 -7.51 7.13
C TRP A 131 -5.86 -6.76 8.42
N ALA A 132 -5.07 -6.92 9.48
CA ALA A 132 -5.28 -6.24 10.75
C ALA A 132 -5.13 -4.71 10.63
N GLY A 133 -4.22 -4.21 9.79
CA GLY A 133 -4.11 -2.79 9.46
C GLY A 133 -5.44 -2.25 8.94
N HIS A 134 -6.01 -2.92 7.94
CA HIS A 134 -7.31 -2.52 7.41
C HIS A 134 -8.42 -2.65 8.45
N ALA A 135 -8.49 -3.75 9.19
CA ALA A 135 -9.54 -3.97 10.19
C ALA A 135 -9.51 -2.95 11.35
N ILE A 136 -8.30 -2.49 11.73
CA ILE A 136 -8.14 -1.51 12.82
C ILE A 136 -8.47 -0.09 12.34
N PHE A 137 -8.02 0.30 11.14
CA PHE A 137 -8.15 1.68 10.68
C PHE A 137 -9.37 1.92 9.79
N LEU A 138 -10.01 0.86 9.29
CA LEU A 138 -11.26 0.92 8.53
C LEU A 138 -12.32 0.01 9.19
N PRO A 139 -12.64 0.20 10.48
CA PRO A 139 -13.45 -0.75 11.25
C PRO A 139 -14.84 -0.99 10.63
N ASP A 140 -15.44 0.03 10.02
CA ASP A 140 -16.76 -0.08 9.39
C ASP A 140 -16.74 -0.99 8.15
N ALA A 141 -15.65 -0.98 7.38
CA ALA A 141 -15.45 -1.84 6.21
C ALA A 141 -15.13 -3.30 6.59
N PHE A 142 -14.82 -3.56 7.87
CA PHE A 142 -14.44 -4.87 8.40
C PHE A 142 -15.34 -5.34 9.55
N ALA A 143 -16.49 -4.68 9.75
CA ALA A 143 -17.50 -5.09 10.72
C ALA A 143 -17.97 -6.53 10.47
N PRO A 144 -18.56 -7.25 11.45
CA PRO A 144 -18.96 -8.66 11.29
C PRO A 144 -19.86 -8.95 10.08
N ALA A 145 -20.65 -7.97 9.63
CA ALA A 145 -21.48 -8.09 8.42
C ALA A 145 -20.68 -8.07 7.10
N GLN A 146 -19.44 -7.57 7.11
CA GLN A 146 -18.54 -7.43 5.97
C GLN A 146 -17.54 -8.60 5.85
N GLY A 147 -18.02 -9.83 6.12
CA GLY A 147 -17.17 -11.02 6.11
C GLY A 147 -16.47 -11.26 4.77
N LEU A 148 -17.15 -11.02 3.64
CA LEU A 148 -16.57 -11.24 2.30
C LEU A 148 -15.45 -10.24 1.97
N PRO A 149 -15.63 -8.91 2.10
CA PRO A 149 -14.53 -7.94 1.95
C PRO A 149 -13.34 -8.24 2.87
N SER A 150 -13.61 -8.60 4.13
CA SER A 150 -12.58 -8.95 5.11
C SER A 150 -11.74 -10.16 4.66
N LEU A 151 -12.40 -11.23 4.19
CA LEU A 151 -11.73 -12.41 3.64
C LEU A 151 -10.98 -12.10 2.34
N ALA A 152 -11.52 -11.23 1.49
CA ALA A 152 -10.88 -10.82 0.24
C ALA A 152 -9.57 -10.08 0.50
N ILE A 153 -9.52 -9.21 1.51
CA ILE A 153 -8.31 -8.48 1.90
C ILE A 153 -7.26 -9.42 2.50
N LEU A 154 -7.68 -10.39 3.31
CA LEU A 154 -6.77 -11.43 3.81
C LEU A 154 -6.21 -12.28 2.65
N ALA A 155 -7.06 -12.68 1.71
CA ALA A 155 -6.66 -13.43 0.52
C ALA A 155 -5.68 -12.62 -0.35
N LEU A 156 -5.96 -11.33 -0.56
CA LEU A 156 -5.05 -10.42 -1.25
C LEU A 156 -3.71 -10.35 -0.53
N GLY A 157 -3.69 -10.17 0.79
CA GLY A 157 -2.46 -10.18 1.59
C GLY A 157 -1.64 -11.46 1.42
N LEU A 158 -2.29 -12.63 1.38
CA LEU A 158 -1.63 -13.91 1.10
C LEU A 158 -1.06 -13.98 -0.31
N VAL A 159 -1.80 -13.51 -1.32
CA VAL A 159 -1.34 -13.47 -2.71
C VAL A 159 -0.12 -12.56 -2.85
N LEU A 160 -0.17 -11.34 -2.34
CA LEU A 160 0.93 -10.38 -2.43
C LEU A 160 2.17 -10.87 -1.67
N ALA A 161 2.00 -11.43 -0.47
CA ALA A 161 3.11 -12.02 0.28
C ALA A 161 3.73 -13.24 -0.43
N SER A 162 2.92 -14.03 -1.13
CA SER A 162 3.39 -15.18 -1.94
C SER A 162 4.17 -14.70 -3.16
N LEU A 163 3.63 -13.73 -3.90
CA LEU A 163 4.30 -13.10 -5.03
C LEU A 163 5.64 -12.51 -4.60
N ARG A 164 5.71 -11.91 -3.41
CA ARG A 164 6.97 -11.36 -2.88
C ARG A 164 8.03 -12.44 -2.70
N ILE A 165 7.65 -13.62 -2.24
CA ILE A 165 8.58 -14.75 -2.06
C ILE A 165 9.06 -15.26 -3.41
N TRP A 166 8.17 -15.38 -4.40
CA TRP A 166 8.52 -15.93 -5.72
C TRP A 166 9.34 -14.96 -6.58
N LEU A 167 8.99 -13.67 -6.55
CA LEU A 167 9.54 -12.67 -7.47
C LEU A 167 10.69 -11.86 -6.87
N THR A 168 10.88 -11.92 -5.56
CA THR A 168 11.87 -11.15 -4.78
C THR A 168 11.74 -9.62 -4.81
N THR A 169 11.02 -9.07 -5.78
CA THR A 169 10.85 -7.65 -6.07
C THR A 169 9.39 -7.23 -5.86
N LEU A 170 9.15 -5.92 -5.75
CA LEU A 170 7.81 -5.36 -5.60
C LEU A 170 7.15 -4.96 -6.91
N HIS A 171 7.84 -5.04 -8.05
CA HIS A 171 7.32 -4.49 -9.32
C HIS A 171 5.95 -5.04 -9.73
N VAL A 172 5.78 -6.37 -9.69
CA VAL A 172 4.50 -7.00 -10.05
C VAL A 172 3.43 -6.70 -9.01
N ILE A 173 3.79 -6.73 -7.72
CA ILE A 173 2.87 -6.45 -6.61
C ILE A 173 2.30 -5.04 -6.78
N LEU A 174 3.17 -4.04 -6.93
CA LEU A 174 2.77 -2.65 -7.15
C LEU A 174 1.93 -2.48 -8.41
N ALA A 175 2.35 -3.11 -9.52
CA ALA A 175 1.61 -2.99 -10.78
C ALA A 175 0.19 -3.56 -10.67
N LEU A 176 0.03 -4.75 -10.06
CA LEU A 176 -1.28 -5.38 -9.87
C LEU A 176 -2.14 -4.59 -8.89
N HIS A 177 -1.57 -4.15 -7.77
CA HIS A 177 -2.29 -3.42 -6.73
C HIS A 177 -2.76 -2.05 -7.25
N LEU A 178 -1.92 -1.31 -7.98
CA LEU A 178 -2.31 -0.06 -8.64
C LEU A 178 -3.37 -0.28 -9.72
N THR A 179 -3.20 -1.32 -10.54
CA THR A 179 -4.18 -1.64 -11.59
C THR A 179 -5.55 -1.92 -10.98
N PHE A 180 -5.60 -2.67 -9.87
CA PHE A 180 -6.83 -2.92 -9.14
C PHE A 180 -7.47 -1.61 -8.68
N TYR A 181 -6.68 -0.72 -8.07
CA TYR A 181 -7.16 0.57 -7.60
C TYR A 181 -7.65 1.52 -8.69
N PHE A 182 -7.06 1.48 -9.90
CA PHE A 182 -7.51 2.33 -11.00
C PHE A 182 -8.75 1.81 -11.73
N VAL A 183 -9.13 0.55 -11.52
CA VAL A 183 -10.23 -0.09 -12.26
C VAL A 183 -11.42 -0.41 -11.37
N PHE A 184 -11.21 -0.76 -10.09
CA PHE A 184 -12.25 -1.38 -9.27
C PHE A 184 -12.52 -0.72 -7.91
N ALA A 185 -11.58 0.07 -7.38
CA ALA A 185 -11.62 0.54 -6.00
C ALA A 185 -12.36 1.85 -5.83
#